data_AF-A0AAU2X300-F1
#
_entry.id   AF-A0AAU2X300-F1
#
_cell.length_a   1.000
_cell.length_b   1.000
_cell.length_c   1.000
_cell.angle_alpha   90.00
_cell.angle_beta   90.00
_cell.angle_gamma   90.00
#
_symmetry.space_group_name_H-M   'P 1'
#
loop_
_entity.id
_entity.type
_entity.pdbx_description
1 polymer ?
#
loop_
_entity_poly.entity_id
_entity_poly.type
_entity_poly.pdbx_seq_one_letter_code
_entity_poly.pdbx_strand_id
1 'polypeptide(L)'
;MMRADPATLRAASAGAQRLAAELPVLADDVVAGAQAASADCPGFATGAALVGVADAWRARLASVGGAFGQTAAVLTATADSDESADSWSAAVFDSAAR
;
A
#
# COMPACT_ATOMS: atom_id res chain seq x y z
N MET A 1 2.53 22.72 15.72
CA MET A 1 2.34 21.46 14.96
C MET A 1 2.79 21.76 13.54
N MET A 2 3.86 21.13 13.05
CA MET A 2 4.42 21.42 11.71
C MET A 2 3.56 20.70 10.67
N ARG A 3 2.95 21.44 9.74
CA ARG A 3 2.15 20.87 8.64
C ARG A 3 3.10 20.23 7.63
N ALA A 4 2.81 19.00 7.22
CA ALA A 4 3.60 18.35 6.18
C ALA A 4 3.30 19.03 4.83
N ASP A 5 4.31 19.24 4.01
CA ASP A 5 4.15 19.80 2.67
C ASP A 5 3.32 18.85 1.77
N PRO A 6 2.29 19.34 1.03
CA PRO A 6 1.45 18.51 0.16
C PRO A 6 2.23 17.69 -0.86
N ALA A 7 3.35 18.21 -1.40
CA ALA A 7 4.17 17.44 -2.34
C ALA A 7 4.84 16.24 -1.65
N THR A 8 5.30 16.42 -0.40
CA THR A 8 5.81 15.33 0.44
C THR A 8 4.74 14.27 0.73
N LEU A 9 3.51 14.68 1.02
CA LEU A 9 2.38 13.76 1.23
C LEU A 9 2.05 12.94 -0.03
N ARG A 10 2.10 13.56 -1.21
CA ARG A 10 1.90 12.86 -2.49
C ARG A 10 3.03 11.90 -2.82
N ALA A 11 4.28 12.28 -2.55
CA ALA A 11 5.42 11.38 -2.71
C ALA A 11 5.29 10.15 -1.80
N ALA A 12 4.89 10.34 -0.55
CA ALA A 12 4.62 9.24 0.39
C ALA A 12 3.44 8.37 -0.07
N SER A 13 2.37 8.97 -0.60
CA SER A 13 1.24 8.24 -1.18
C SER A 13 1.67 7.35 -2.35
N ALA A 14 2.44 7.89 -3.30
CA ALA A 14 2.97 7.13 -4.43
C ALA A 14 3.87 5.97 -3.98
N GLY A 15 4.69 6.18 -2.95
CA GLY A 15 5.50 5.12 -2.33
C GLY A 15 4.64 4.00 -1.72
N ALA A 16 3.58 4.36 -1.00
CA ALA A 16 2.65 3.39 -0.43
C ALA A 16 1.85 2.64 -1.51
N GLN A 17 1.42 3.30 -2.59
CA GLN A 17 0.77 2.64 -3.72
C GLN A 17 1.69 1.63 -4.41
N ARG A 18 2.96 1.99 -4.58
CA ARG A 18 3.96 1.09 -5.15
C ARG A 18 4.13 -0.16 -4.30
N LEU A 19 4.28 -0.01 -2.98
CA LEU A 19 4.37 -1.14 -2.06
C LEU A 19 3.10 -2.00 -2.10
N ALA A 20 1.92 -1.39 -2.14
CA ALA A 20 0.66 -2.11 -2.26
C ALA A 20 0.58 -2.95 -3.55
N ALA A 21 1.21 -2.51 -4.63
CA ALA A 21 1.26 -3.23 -5.91
C ALA A 21 2.36 -4.30 -5.98
N GLU A 22 3.51 -4.09 -5.30
CA GLU A 22 4.64 -5.02 -5.32
C GLU A 22 4.42 -6.25 -4.42
N LEU A 23 3.74 -6.10 -3.28
CA LEU A 23 3.53 -7.19 -2.31
C LEU A 23 2.74 -8.39 -2.85
N PRO A 24 1.66 -8.23 -3.64
CA PRO A 24 0.97 -9.35 -4.28
C PRO A 24 1.88 -10.16 -5.21
N VAL A 25 2.72 -9.48 -6.01
CA VAL A 25 3.63 -10.15 -6.96
C VAL A 25 4.63 -11.04 -6.23
N LEU A 26 5.24 -10.50 -5.16
CA LEU A 26 6.16 -11.27 -4.30
C LEU A 26 5.47 -12.47 -3.64
N ALA A 27 4.19 -12.33 -3.29
CA ALA A 27 3.43 -13.43 -2.70
C ALA A 27 3.18 -14.56 -3.71
N ASP A 28 2.82 -14.20 -4.94
CA ASP A 28 2.49 -15.15 -5.99
C ASP A 28 3.73 -15.97 -6.40
N ASP A 29 4.91 -15.35 -6.49
CA ASP A 29 6.18 -16.04 -6.76
C ASP A 29 6.50 -17.10 -5.69
N VAL A 30 6.26 -16.78 -4.41
CA VAL A 30 6.47 -17.72 -3.30
C VAL A 30 5.48 -18.88 -3.35
N VAL A 31 4.21 -18.61 -3.67
CA VAL A 31 3.19 -19.66 -3.82
C VAL A 31 3.51 -20.58 -4.99
N ALA A 32 3.91 -20.02 -6.14
CA ALA A 32 4.32 -20.80 -7.30
C ALA A 32 5.52 -21.70 -6.98
N GLY A 33 6.53 -21.16 -6.27
CA GLY A 33 7.68 -21.94 -5.82
C GLY A 33 7.31 -23.06 -4.85
N ALA A 34 6.42 -22.79 -3.89
CA ALA A 34 5.93 -23.80 -2.95
C ALA A 34 5.13 -24.92 -3.63
N GLN A 35 4.31 -24.58 -4.62
CA GLN A 35 3.57 -25.56 -5.42
C GLN A 35 4.51 -26.44 -6.25
N ALA A 36 5.52 -25.86 -6.90
CA ALA A 36 6.52 -26.60 -7.66
C ALA A 36 7.31 -27.55 -6.75
N ALA A 37 7.82 -27.06 -5.62
CA ALA A 37 8.55 -27.89 -4.66
C ALA A 37 7.68 -29.00 -4.05
N SER A 38 6.38 -28.74 -3.83
CA SER A 38 5.45 -29.77 -3.37
C SER A 38 5.16 -30.83 -4.44
N ALA A 39 5.16 -30.47 -5.72
CA ALA A 39 4.96 -31.41 -6.82
C ALA A 39 6.15 -32.37 -6.98
N ASP A 40 7.37 -31.92 -6.67
CA ASP A 40 8.58 -32.75 -6.69
C ASP A 40 8.66 -33.75 -5.53
N CYS A 41 7.83 -33.59 -4.49
CA CYS A 41 7.80 -34.44 -3.29
C CYS A 41 6.42 -35.10 -3.04
N PRO A 42 5.87 -35.90 -3.99
CA PRO A 42 4.53 -36.45 -3.85
C PRO A 42 4.43 -37.41 -2.65
N GLY A 43 3.40 -37.21 -1.82
CA GLY A 43 3.08 -38.10 -0.70
C GLY A 43 3.71 -37.72 0.65
N PHE A 44 4.59 -36.71 0.71
CA PHE A 44 5.10 -36.20 1.98
C PHE A 44 4.17 -35.13 2.55
N ALA A 45 3.77 -35.29 3.82
CA ALA A 45 2.98 -34.29 4.57
C ALA A 45 3.63 -32.89 4.55
N THR A 46 4.96 -32.84 4.44
CA THR A 46 5.75 -31.60 4.34
C THR A 46 5.41 -30.76 3.11
N GLY A 47 5.09 -31.38 1.96
CA GLY A 47 4.72 -30.64 0.74
C GLY A 47 3.40 -29.90 0.89
N ALA A 48 2.37 -30.58 1.40
CA ALA A 48 1.08 -29.96 1.70
C ALA A 48 1.20 -28.85 2.77
N ALA A 49 2.04 -29.06 3.80
CA ALA A 49 2.31 -28.04 4.82
C ALA A 49 3.01 -26.81 4.22
N LEU A 50 3.96 -27.00 3.30
CA LEU A 50 4.66 -25.92 2.60
C LEU A 50 3.69 -25.04 1.81
N VAL A 51 2.78 -25.65 1.03
CA VAL A 51 1.75 -24.93 0.28
C VAL A 51 0.84 -24.15 1.24
N GLY A 52 0.41 -24.77 2.34
CA GLY A 52 -0.40 -24.09 3.35
C GLY A 52 0.29 -22.87 3.97
N VAL A 53 1.59 -22.95 4.25
CA VAL A 53 2.39 -21.81 4.74
C VAL A 53 2.50 -20.72 3.67
N ALA A 54 2.71 -21.09 2.41
CA ALA A 54 2.79 -20.13 1.32
C ALA A 54 1.45 -19.39 1.09
N ASP A 55 0.32 -20.09 1.22
CA ASP A 55 -1.00 -19.46 1.15
C ASP A 55 -1.26 -18.51 2.33
N ALA A 56 -0.88 -18.90 3.55
CA ALA A 56 -0.99 -18.04 4.72
C ALA A 56 -0.10 -16.79 4.58
N TRP A 57 1.11 -16.94 4.03
CA TRP A 57 2.01 -15.85 3.70
C TRP A 57 1.38 -14.88 2.68
N ARG A 58 0.80 -15.42 1.59
CA ARG A 58 0.09 -14.61 0.58
C ARG A 58 -1.07 -13.83 1.17
N ALA A 59 -1.89 -14.46 2.00
CA ALA A 59 -2.98 -13.78 2.69
C ALA A 59 -2.48 -12.63 3.58
N ARG A 60 -1.35 -12.83 4.28
CA ARG A 60 -0.76 -11.79 5.12
C ARG A 60 -0.21 -10.63 4.30
N LEU A 61 0.47 -10.90 3.19
CA LEU A 61 0.97 -9.87 2.28
C LEU A 61 -0.17 -9.08 1.63
N ALA A 62 -1.26 -9.74 1.25
CA ALA A 62 -2.46 -9.05 0.76
C ALA A 62 -3.05 -8.09 1.81
N SER A 63 -3.09 -8.51 3.08
CA SER A 63 -3.52 -7.65 4.19
C SER A 63 -2.61 -6.44 4.37
N VAL A 64 -1.29 -6.62 4.28
CA VAL A 64 -0.31 -5.52 4.39
C VAL A 64 -0.42 -4.58 3.18
N GLY A 65 -0.54 -5.11 1.96
CA GLY A 65 -0.76 -4.32 0.75
C GLY A 65 -2.04 -3.49 0.82
N GLY A 66 -3.13 -4.05 1.36
CA GLY A 66 -4.37 -3.32 1.63
C GLY A 66 -4.19 -2.17 2.62
N ALA A 67 -3.38 -2.34 3.66
CA ALA A 67 -3.06 -1.28 4.62
C ALA A 67 -2.23 -0.15 3.98
N PHE A 68 -1.28 -0.49 3.09
CA PHE A 68 -0.56 0.51 2.31
C PHE A 68 -1.48 1.26 1.34
N GLY A 69 -2.42 0.56 0.69
CA GLY A 69 -3.44 1.19 -0.15
C GLY A 69 -4.31 2.19 0.61
N GLN A 70 -4.75 1.84 1.82
CA GLN A 70 -5.48 2.77 2.71
C GLN A 70 -4.61 3.96 3.13
N THR A 71 -3.35 3.72 3.47
CA THR A 71 -2.40 4.78 3.84
C THR A 71 -2.22 5.77 2.69
N ALA A 72 -2.05 5.28 1.45
CA ALA A 72 -1.96 6.12 0.27
C ALA A 72 -3.22 6.98 0.07
N ALA A 73 -4.41 6.40 0.25
CA ALA A 73 -5.67 7.13 0.15
C ALA A 73 -5.75 8.28 1.18
N VAL A 74 -5.38 8.01 2.43
CA VAL A 74 -5.36 9.02 3.51
C VAL A 74 -4.34 10.13 3.22
N LEU A 75 -3.14 9.78 2.77
CA LEU A 75 -2.10 10.75 2.43
C LEU A 75 -2.54 11.68 1.28
N THR A 76 -3.18 11.11 0.26
CA THR A 76 -3.72 11.87 -0.88
C THR A 76 -4.83 12.83 -0.42
N ALA A 77 -5.80 12.32 0.34
CA ALA A 77 -6.89 13.14 0.87
C ALA A 77 -6.38 14.27 1.79
N THR A 78 -5.32 14.03 2.55
CA THR A 78 -4.68 15.05 3.40
C THR A 78 -4.04 16.13 2.54
N ALA A 79 -3.28 15.77 1.50
CA ALA A 79 -2.66 16.72 0.59
C ALA A 79 -3.71 17.62 -0.10
N ASP A 80 -4.80 17.02 -0.59
CA ASP A 80 -5.87 17.74 -1.29
C ASP A 80 -6.65 18.67 -0.34
N SER A 81 -6.82 18.26 0.92
CA SER A 81 -7.45 19.10 1.96
C SER A 81 -6.57 20.30 2.32
N ASP A 82 -5.24 20.11 2.35
CA ASP A 82 -4.28 21.17 2.64
C ASP A 82 -4.26 22.24 1.54
N GLU A 83 -4.22 21.83 0.27
CA GLU A 83 -4.30 22.76 -0.86
C GLU A 83 -5.65 23.49 -0.93
N SER A 84 -6.74 22.79 -0.65
CA SER A 84 -8.07 23.41 -0.60
C SER A 84 -8.15 24.49 0.48
N ALA A 85 -7.59 24.25 1.66
CA ALA A 85 -7.53 25.22 2.76
C ALA A 85 -6.68 26.45 2.41
N ASP A 86 -5.55 26.25 1.74
CA ASP A 86 -4.66 27.34 1.33
C ASP A 86 -5.32 28.20 0.24
N SER A 87 -6.00 27.59 -0.72
CA SER A 87 -6.73 28.31 -1.77
C SER A 87 -7.87 29.17 -1.22
N TRP A 88 -8.63 28.66 -0.25
CA TRP A 88 -9.71 29.39 0.40
C TRP A 88 -9.17 30.58 1.19
N SER A 89 -8.08 30.37 1.94
CA SER A 89 -7.43 31.43 2.69
C SER A 89 -6.96 32.56 1.78
N ALA A 90 -6.33 32.24 0.65
CA ALA A 90 -5.89 33.23 -0.33
C ALA A 90 -7.07 34.04 -0.91
N ALA A 91 -8.18 33.38 -1.24
CA ALA A 91 -9.37 34.05 -1.77
C ALA A 91 -10.02 35.00 -0.75
N VAL A 92 -10.07 34.61 0.54
CA VAL A 92 -10.60 35.45 1.62
C VAL A 92 -9.74 36.70 1.82
N PHE A 93 -8.41 36.56 1.80
CA PHE A 93 -7.51 37.71 1.94
C PHE A 93 -7.58 38.67 0.73
N ASP A 94 -7.69 38.17 -0.51
CA ASP A 94 -7.91 39.03 -1.69
C ASP A 94 -9.23 39.79 -1.61
N SER A 95 -10.30 39.14 -1.14
CA SER A 95 -11.60 39.77 -0.96
C SER A 95 -11.61 40.84 0.14
N ALA A 96 -10.79 40.70 1.18
CA ALA A 96 -10.69 41.67 2.28
C ALA A 96 -9.82 42.89 1.95
N ALA A 97 -8.99 42.80 0.89
CA ALA A 97 -8.12 43.87 0.43
C ALA A 97 -8.77 44.82 -0.59
N ARG A 98 -10.00 44.53 -1.03
CA ARG A 98 -10.82 45.37 -1.92
C ARG A 98 -11.86 46.15 -1.14
#